data_AF-G7YFY7-F1
#
_entry.id   AF-G7YFY7-F1
#
_cell.length_a   1.000
_cell.length_b   1.000
_cell.length_c   1.000
_cell.angle_alpha   90.00
_cell.angle_beta   90.00
_cell.angle_gamma   90.00
#
_symmetry.space_group_name_H-M   'P 1'
#
loop_
_entity.id
_entity.type
_entity.pdbx_description
1 polymer ?
#
loop_
_entity_poly.entity_id
_entity_poly.type
_entity_poly.pdbx_seq_one_letter_code
_entity_poly.pdbx_strand_id
1 'polypeptide(L)'
;MSWRLVYLSHFISQSYVSRHPEVICIDPLSSVYALANRYDQCRVLSSSLNQSTLADTVFVPGFCLAKRNSTDENLKLMLENGIRFPLICKQLATESEPNTRKMALVFNARGLEALNYPILLQQFINHDARLFKLFVIGKFVHIRLRPSIRNLSPSSSGENIFFESNTISKEYSVSPLNVAGAVDNEHTALSMRQRSLLLDIARQLRTDLKLDLFGIDVVECSGEDILRTSTGACGDPNVNEKTTVRYAVIDVNPAPGYSGVPNFPEHLENLIREKLSLPLIPVPSGTMA
;
A
#
# COMPACT_ATOMS: atom_id res chain seq x y z
N MET A 1 -6.03 -34.62 18.41
CA MET A 1 -4.91 -33.66 18.36
C MET A 1 -5.37 -32.36 19.01
N SER A 2 -4.67 -31.90 20.06
CA SER A 2 -4.93 -30.60 20.70
C SER A 2 -4.09 -29.55 19.97
N TRP A 3 -4.74 -28.57 19.37
CA TRP A 3 -4.06 -27.44 18.73
C TRP A 3 -4.06 -26.27 19.72
N ARG A 4 -2.90 -25.63 19.93
CA ARG A 4 -2.79 -24.36 20.67
C ARG A 4 -2.67 -23.23 19.67
N LEU A 5 -3.68 -22.37 19.61
CA LEU A 5 -3.59 -21.10 18.90
C LEU A 5 -2.79 -20.13 19.80
N VAL A 6 -1.65 -19.65 19.31
CA VAL A 6 -0.88 -18.63 20.02
C VAL A 6 -0.96 -17.34 19.21
N TYR A 7 -1.55 -16.30 19.79
CA TYR A 7 -1.54 -14.94 19.23
C TYR A 7 -0.22 -14.28 19.62
N LEU A 8 0.59 -13.90 18.63
CA LEU A 8 2.00 -13.60 18.83
C LEU A 8 2.33 -12.16 18.42
N SER A 9 2.18 -11.23 19.35
CA SER A 9 2.74 -9.88 19.21
C SER A 9 4.23 -9.89 19.57
N HIS A 10 5.06 -9.25 18.73
CA HIS A 10 6.43 -8.71 18.93
C HIS A 10 7.51 -9.49 19.73
N PHE A 11 7.21 -10.65 20.33
CA PHE A 11 8.04 -11.31 21.35
C PHE A 11 8.41 -12.75 21.03
N ILE A 12 7.84 -13.35 19.97
CA ILE A 12 8.36 -14.62 19.49
C ILE A 12 9.53 -14.39 18.55
N SER A 13 10.71 -14.69 19.08
CA SER A 13 11.94 -14.74 18.30
C SER A 13 11.86 -15.89 17.28
N GLN A 14 12.55 -15.70 16.16
CA GLN A 14 12.81 -16.74 15.16
C GLN A 14 13.29 -18.07 15.77
N SER A 15 13.89 -18.02 16.98
CA SER A 15 14.31 -19.19 17.76
C SER A 15 13.16 -20.08 18.27
N TYR A 16 11.97 -19.53 18.55
CA TYR A 16 10.83 -20.34 18.99
C TYR A 16 10.21 -21.06 17.79
N VAL A 17 9.95 -20.33 16.70
CA VAL A 17 9.37 -20.92 15.47
C VAL A 17 10.25 -22.03 14.92
N SER A 18 11.57 -21.88 14.95
CA SER A 18 12.51 -22.93 14.52
C SER A 18 12.55 -24.14 15.46
N ARG A 19 12.25 -23.99 16.76
CA ARG A 19 12.18 -25.10 17.73
C ARG A 19 10.82 -25.79 17.80
N HIS A 20 9.79 -25.19 17.21
CA HIS A 20 8.41 -25.67 17.25
C HIS A 20 7.81 -25.76 15.82
N PRO A 21 8.31 -26.67 14.96
CA PRO A 21 7.83 -26.82 13.60
C PRO A 21 6.35 -27.23 13.51
N GLU A 22 5.77 -27.75 14.59
CA GLU A 22 4.34 -28.06 14.72
C GLU A 22 3.45 -26.82 14.84
N VAL A 23 4.02 -25.65 15.15
CA VAL A 23 3.29 -24.39 15.27
C VAL A 23 3.18 -23.73 13.91
N ILE A 24 1.95 -23.56 13.43
CA ILE A 24 1.67 -22.81 12.22
C ILE A 24 1.77 -21.31 12.53
N CYS A 25 2.68 -20.63 11.85
CA CYS A 25 2.87 -19.18 11.95
C CYS A 25 2.11 -18.48 10.80
N ILE A 26 1.12 -17.65 11.17
CA ILE A 26 0.35 -16.83 10.23
C ILE A 26 0.59 -15.36 10.60
N ASP A 27 1.35 -14.58 9.83
CA ASP A 27 2.11 -14.93 8.63
C ASP A 27 3.56 -15.35 8.94
N PRO A 28 4.27 -16.05 8.03
CA PRO A 28 5.67 -16.38 8.22
C PRO A 28 6.50 -15.14 8.55
N LEU A 29 7.32 -15.20 9.61
CA LEU A 29 8.14 -14.07 10.06
C LEU A 29 9.01 -13.49 8.94
N SER A 30 9.57 -14.34 8.07
CA SER A 30 10.36 -13.90 6.91
C SER A 30 9.55 -13.02 5.95
N SER A 31 8.28 -13.34 5.73
CA SER A 31 7.39 -12.57 4.85
C SER A 31 7.03 -11.22 5.49
N VAL A 32 6.77 -11.21 6.80
CA VAL A 32 6.51 -9.96 7.54
C VAL A 32 7.76 -9.07 7.56
N TYR A 33 8.94 -9.64 7.83
CA TYR A 33 10.19 -8.89 7.85
C TYR A 33 10.61 -8.34 6.49
N ALA A 34 10.26 -9.02 5.40
CA ALA A 34 10.48 -8.51 4.04
C ALA A 34 9.74 -7.19 3.77
N LEU A 35 8.72 -6.86 4.58
CA LEU A 35 7.94 -5.62 4.47
C LEU A 35 8.30 -4.56 5.53
N ALA A 36 9.23 -4.84 6.45
CA ALA A 36 9.55 -3.93 7.56
C ALA A 36 10.26 -2.64 7.11
N ASN A 37 10.96 -2.70 5.97
CA ASN A 37 11.61 -1.55 5.36
C ASN A 37 10.82 -1.11 4.12
N ARG A 38 10.36 0.16 4.08
CA ARG A 38 9.55 0.66 2.97
C ARG A 38 10.24 0.63 1.60
N TYR A 39 11.56 0.78 1.55
CA TYR A 39 12.31 0.67 0.30
C TYR A 39 12.31 -0.77 -0.22
N ASP A 40 12.59 -1.74 0.65
CA ASP A 40 12.54 -3.16 0.29
C ASP A 40 11.12 -3.61 -0.05
N GLN A 41 10.12 -3.13 0.69
CA GLN A 41 8.71 -3.33 0.35
C GLN A 41 8.42 -2.86 -1.08
N CYS A 42 8.79 -1.63 -1.46
CA CYS A 42 8.57 -1.14 -2.82
C CYS A 42 9.26 -2.02 -3.87
N ARG A 43 10.47 -2.52 -3.60
CA ARG A 43 11.19 -3.43 -4.51
C ARG A 43 10.47 -4.76 -4.70
N VAL A 44 10.03 -5.39 -3.62
CA VAL A 44 9.34 -6.69 -3.68
C VAL A 44 7.98 -6.53 -4.38
N LEU A 45 7.22 -5.49 -4.03
CA LEU A 45 5.92 -5.19 -4.68
C LEU A 45 6.09 -4.90 -6.17
N SER A 46 7.07 -4.08 -6.54
CA SER A 46 7.33 -3.77 -7.95
C SER A 46 7.74 -5.01 -8.73
N SER A 47 8.59 -5.87 -8.15
CA SER A 47 9.00 -7.12 -8.79
C SER A 47 7.82 -8.07 -9.02
N SER A 48 6.96 -8.22 -8.00
CA SER A 48 5.74 -9.05 -8.07
C SER A 48 4.78 -8.57 -9.17
N LEU A 49 4.48 -7.26 -9.21
CA LEU A 49 3.50 -6.72 -10.15
C LEU A 49 4.03 -6.70 -11.59
N ASN A 50 5.31 -6.34 -11.80
CA ASN A 50 5.92 -6.27 -13.14
C ASN A 50 6.05 -7.65 -13.82
N GLN A 51 6.11 -8.73 -13.05
CA GLN A 51 6.19 -10.10 -13.56
C GLN A 51 4.82 -10.78 -13.70
N SER A 52 3.74 -10.06 -13.36
CA SER A 52 2.37 -10.57 -13.39
C SER A 52 1.63 -10.14 -14.65
N THR A 53 0.46 -10.73 -14.89
CA THR A 53 -0.47 -10.30 -15.93
C THR A 53 -1.09 -8.92 -15.65
N LEU A 54 -0.80 -8.30 -14.50
CA LEU A 54 -1.29 -6.98 -14.12
C LEU A 54 -0.35 -5.84 -14.55
N ALA A 55 0.85 -6.14 -15.05
CA ALA A 55 1.92 -5.14 -15.27
C ALA A 55 1.50 -3.93 -16.12
N ASP A 56 0.60 -4.12 -17.09
CA ASP A 56 0.09 -3.03 -17.94
C ASP A 56 -0.85 -2.09 -17.17
N THR A 57 -1.58 -2.60 -16.17
CA THR A 57 -2.65 -1.87 -15.49
C THR A 57 -2.27 -1.45 -14.06
N VAL A 58 -1.37 -2.18 -13.40
CA VAL A 58 -1.04 -2.00 -11.98
C VAL A 58 0.46 -1.86 -11.83
N PHE A 59 0.89 -0.89 -11.02
CA PHE A 59 2.30 -0.61 -10.79
C PHE A 59 2.56 -0.14 -9.34
N VAL A 60 3.85 -0.06 -8.98
CA VAL A 60 4.30 0.70 -7.80
C VAL A 60 4.88 2.03 -8.30
N PRO A 61 4.48 3.19 -7.75
CA PRO A 61 5.05 4.47 -8.18
C PRO A 61 6.56 4.50 -8.05
N GLY A 62 7.24 5.13 -9.02
CA GLY A 62 8.70 5.25 -9.03
C GLY A 62 9.25 5.71 -7.69
N PHE A 63 10.31 5.05 -7.22
CA PHE A 63 10.82 5.25 -5.87
C PHE A 63 12.34 5.10 -5.82
N CYS A 64 12.99 5.80 -4.89
CA CYS A 64 14.42 5.66 -4.64
C CYS A 64 14.76 5.90 -3.16
N LEU A 65 15.91 5.37 -2.74
CA LEU A 65 16.40 5.51 -1.38
C LEU A 65 17.41 6.66 -1.30
N ALA A 66 16.99 7.79 -0.74
CA ALA A 66 17.90 8.88 -0.43
C ALA A 66 18.59 8.59 0.90
N LYS A 67 19.91 8.39 0.86
CA LYS A 67 20.69 7.95 2.03
C LYS A 67 21.19 9.11 2.89
N ARG A 68 21.37 10.29 2.29
CA ARG A 68 22.00 11.46 2.91
C ARG A 68 21.30 12.74 2.44
N ASN A 69 21.47 13.81 3.22
CA ASN A 69 20.98 15.13 2.86
C ASN A 69 21.93 15.80 1.86
N SER A 70 21.77 15.45 0.58
CA SER A 70 22.50 16.04 -0.55
C SER A 70 21.53 16.26 -1.70
N THR A 71 21.12 17.50 -1.92
CA THR A 71 20.11 17.86 -2.92
C THR A 71 20.54 17.43 -4.33
N ASP A 72 21.79 17.69 -4.73
CA ASP A 72 22.28 17.33 -6.07
C ASP A 72 22.31 15.82 -6.30
N GLU A 73 22.80 15.05 -5.32
CA GLU A 73 22.81 13.58 -5.38
C GLU A 73 21.38 13.03 -5.46
N ASN A 74 20.46 13.58 -4.64
CA ASN A 74 19.09 13.14 -4.58
C ASN A 74 18.32 13.49 -5.87
N LEU A 75 18.56 14.65 -6.48
CA LEU A 75 18.00 15.03 -7.78
C LEU A 75 18.50 14.12 -8.90
N LYS A 76 19.79 13.78 -8.90
CA LYS A 76 20.36 12.82 -9.86
C LYS A 76 19.73 11.44 -9.69
N LEU A 77 19.62 10.96 -8.44
CA LEU A 77 18.98 9.68 -8.12
C LEU A 77 17.51 9.66 -8.56
N MET A 78 16.77 10.74 -8.34
CA MET A 78 15.40 10.88 -8.82
C MET A 78 15.32 10.77 -10.34
N LEU A 79 16.20 11.47 -11.07
CA LEU A 79 16.25 11.43 -12.53
C LEU A 79 16.53 10.01 -13.05
N GLU A 80 17.51 9.31 -12.46
CA GLU A 80 17.87 7.93 -12.80
C GLU A 80 16.72 6.93 -12.57
N ASN A 81 15.83 7.23 -11.61
CA ASN A 81 14.67 6.40 -11.30
C ASN A 81 13.36 6.93 -11.93
N GLY A 82 13.42 7.96 -12.78
CA GLY A 82 12.25 8.55 -13.43
C GLY A 82 11.27 9.27 -12.50
N ILE A 83 11.75 9.72 -11.33
CA ILE A 83 10.94 10.35 -10.28
C ILE A 83 11.00 11.88 -10.42
N ARG A 84 9.87 12.55 -10.19
CA ARG A 84 9.72 14.00 -10.32
C ARG A 84 8.84 14.55 -9.21
N PHE A 85 8.94 15.86 -8.98
CA PHE A 85 8.02 16.53 -8.06
C PHE A 85 6.58 16.54 -8.62
N PRO A 86 5.55 16.49 -7.75
CA PRO A 86 5.65 16.36 -6.30
C PRO A 86 5.99 14.93 -5.83
N LEU A 87 6.65 14.83 -4.68
CA LEU A 87 7.02 13.57 -4.03
C LEU A 87 6.20 13.34 -2.78
N ILE A 88 5.97 12.07 -2.45
CA ILE A 88 5.65 11.63 -1.10
C ILE A 88 6.87 10.94 -0.51
N CYS A 89 7.43 11.53 0.55
CA CYS A 89 8.61 11.03 1.23
C CYS A 89 8.18 10.28 2.49
N LYS A 90 8.73 9.09 2.73
CA LYS A 90 8.33 8.20 3.83
C LYS A 90 9.55 7.71 4.60
N GLN A 91 9.49 7.73 5.93
CA GLN A 91 10.52 7.09 6.76
C GLN A 91 10.63 5.59 6.44
N LEU A 92 11.83 5.01 6.56
CA LEU A 92 12.03 3.61 6.14
C LEU A 92 11.34 2.61 7.05
N ALA A 93 11.38 2.84 8.37
CA ALA A 93 10.71 2.00 9.34
C ALA A 93 9.19 2.19 9.25
N THR A 94 8.47 1.06 9.22
CA THR A 94 7.00 1.04 9.17
C THR A 94 6.39 1.30 10.55
N GLU A 95 7.04 0.92 11.65
CA GLU A 95 6.56 1.08 13.02
C GLU A 95 7.68 1.41 14.02
N SER A 96 7.31 2.05 15.14
CA SER A 96 8.02 2.12 16.44
C SER A 96 8.83 3.35 16.87
N GLU A 97 8.79 4.52 16.21
CA GLU A 97 9.30 5.75 16.84
C GLU A 97 8.20 6.82 17.06
N PRO A 98 7.87 7.15 18.34
CA PRO A 98 6.78 8.06 18.69
C PRO A 98 6.92 9.53 18.25
N ASN A 99 8.07 9.95 17.70
CA ASN A 99 8.39 11.38 17.54
C ASN A 99 8.90 11.80 16.14
N THR A 100 8.75 10.97 15.12
CA THR A 100 9.11 11.35 13.75
C THR A 100 7.87 11.83 12.99
N ARG A 101 7.92 13.06 12.43
CA ARG A 101 7.01 13.48 11.35
C ARG A 101 7.15 12.47 10.22
N LYS A 102 6.20 11.52 10.10
CA LYS A 102 6.43 10.23 9.41
C LYS A 102 6.55 10.35 7.89
N MET A 103 5.90 11.37 7.33
CA MET A 103 5.83 11.58 5.88
C MET A 103 5.87 13.08 5.54
N ALA A 104 6.30 13.37 4.30
CA ALA A 104 6.30 14.72 3.75
C ALA A 104 5.86 14.73 2.29
N LEU A 105 5.08 15.73 1.89
CA LEU A 105 4.90 16.11 0.50
C LEU A 105 5.95 17.16 0.14
N VAL A 106 6.71 16.92 -0.93
CA VAL A 106 7.82 17.78 -1.37
C VAL A 106 7.57 18.21 -2.81
N PHE A 107 7.66 19.51 -3.09
CA PHE A 107 7.25 20.10 -4.37
C PHE A 107 8.41 20.62 -5.23
N ASN A 108 9.61 20.75 -4.65
CA ASN A 108 10.78 21.30 -5.33
C ASN A 108 12.09 20.83 -4.65
N ALA A 109 13.22 21.12 -5.30
CA ALA A 109 14.55 20.72 -4.85
C ALA A 109 14.89 21.20 -3.43
N ARG A 110 14.56 22.46 -3.10
CA ARG A 110 14.81 23.03 -1.77
C ARG A 110 14.10 22.25 -0.67
N GLY A 111 12.91 21.73 -0.96
CA GLY A 111 12.17 20.89 -0.02
C GLY A 111 12.90 19.60 0.41
N LEU A 112 13.87 19.11 -0.37
CA LEU A 112 14.67 17.95 0.02
C LEU A 112 15.57 18.23 1.23
N GLU A 113 15.99 19.49 1.44
CA GLU A 113 16.92 19.87 2.51
C GLU A 113 16.31 19.72 3.91
N ALA A 114 14.99 19.82 4.01
CA ALA A 114 14.23 19.76 5.27
C ALA A 114 13.81 18.34 5.69
N LEU A 115 14.29 17.30 5.00
CA LEU A 115 13.96 15.90 5.28
C LEU A 115 14.94 15.26 6.27
N ASN A 116 14.44 14.24 6.99
CA ASN A 116 15.27 13.38 7.84
C ASN A 116 15.68 12.13 7.07
N TYR A 117 16.97 11.91 6.92
CA TYR A 117 17.57 10.82 6.14
C TYR A 117 18.07 9.68 7.05
N PRO A 118 18.09 8.42 6.58
CA PRO A 118 17.69 7.97 5.24
C PRO A 118 16.17 7.93 5.05
N ILE A 119 15.69 8.19 3.82
CA ILE A 119 14.26 8.32 3.52
C ILE A 119 13.92 7.74 2.15
N LEU A 120 12.72 7.17 2.03
CA LEU A 120 12.17 6.77 0.75
C LEU A 120 11.61 8.01 0.06
N LEU A 121 12.10 8.32 -1.14
CA LEU A 121 11.46 9.25 -2.06
C LEU A 121 10.57 8.45 -3.00
N GLN A 122 9.29 8.77 -3.08
CA GLN A 122 8.35 8.11 -3.99
C GLN A 122 7.57 9.16 -4.78
N GLN A 123 7.38 8.89 -6.08
CA GLN A 123 6.54 9.70 -6.95
C GLN A 123 5.13 9.81 -6.33
N PHE A 124 4.67 11.04 -6.11
CA PHE A 124 3.25 11.23 -5.79
C PHE A 124 2.43 11.03 -7.06
N ILE A 125 1.32 10.32 -6.94
CA ILE A 125 0.36 10.07 -8.02
C ILE A 125 -0.93 10.78 -7.65
N ASN A 126 -1.45 11.63 -8.52
CA ASN A 126 -2.78 12.20 -8.38
C ASN A 126 -3.84 11.10 -8.53
N HIS A 127 -4.85 11.12 -7.66
CA HIS A 127 -5.82 10.04 -7.51
C HIS A 127 -7.16 10.50 -6.91
N ASP A 128 -7.51 11.76 -7.14
CA ASP A 128 -8.79 12.39 -6.78
C ASP A 128 -9.19 12.21 -5.31
N ALA A 129 -8.20 12.22 -4.40
CA ALA A 129 -8.40 12.04 -2.96
C ALA A 129 -9.06 10.71 -2.55
N ARG A 130 -8.92 9.65 -3.36
CA ARG A 130 -9.58 8.35 -3.15
C ARG A 130 -8.61 7.18 -3.02
N LEU A 131 -8.71 6.44 -1.92
CA LEU A 131 -7.89 5.27 -1.63
C LEU A 131 -8.76 4.00 -1.51
N PHE A 132 -8.43 2.96 -2.27
CA PHE A 132 -8.98 1.62 -2.04
C PHE A 132 -8.12 0.89 -1.01
N LYS A 133 -8.69 0.62 0.17
CA LYS A 133 -8.13 -0.22 1.22
C LYS A 133 -8.65 -1.64 1.05
N LEU A 134 -7.76 -2.58 0.72
CA LEU A 134 -8.09 -3.99 0.56
C LEU A 134 -7.63 -4.72 1.82
N PHE A 135 -8.55 -5.27 2.59
CA PHE A 135 -8.26 -6.12 3.74
C PHE A 135 -8.28 -7.57 3.32
N VAL A 136 -7.13 -8.25 3.39
CA VAL A 136 -6.95 -9.64 3.00
C VAL A 136 -6.91 -10.53 4.25
N ILE A 137 -7.74 -11.60 4.22
CA ILE A 137 -7.83 -12.65 5.24
C ILE A 137 -7.87 -13.99 4.51
N GLY A 138 -6.70 -14.56 4.25
CA GLY A 138 -6.56 -15.72 3.38
C GLY A 138 -7.12 -15.44 1.98
N LYS A 139 -8.15 -16.19 1.58
CA LYS A 139 -8.83 -15.99 0.29
C LYS A 139 -9.89 -14.90 0.30
N PHE A 140 -10.37 -14.49 1.47
CA PHE A 140 -11.37 -13.44 1.59
C PHE A 140 -10.70 -12.06 1.45
N VAL A 141 -11.35 -11.16 0.73
CA VAL A 141 -10.90 -9.78 0.54
C VAL A 141 -12.08 -8.85 0.74
N HIS A 142 -11.96 -7.92 1.68
CA HIS A 142 -12.91 -6.83 1.87
C HIS A 142 -12.32 -5.53 1.33
N ILE A 143 -13.09 -4.82 0.50
CA ILE A 143 -12.64 -3.58 -0.14
C ILE A 143 -13.41 -2.42 0.50
N ARG A 144 -12.67 -1.41 0.96
CA ARG A 144 -13.21 -0.15 1.47
C ARG A 144 -12.62 1.03 0.70
N LEU A 145 -13.45 1.99 0.36
CA LEU A 145 -12.98 3.30 -0.10
C LEU A 145 -12.67 4.17 1.13
N ARG A 146 -11.57 4.92 1.09
CA ARG A 146 -11.11 5.81 2.17
C ARG A 146 -10.74 7.18 1.58
N PRO A 147 -10.91 8.27 2.34
CA PRO A 147 -10.32 9.56 1.99
C PRO A 147 -8.79 9.42 1.81
N SER A 148 -8.24 10.24 0.92
CA SER A 148 -6.81 10.28 0.63
C SER A 148 -6.35 11.71 0.33
N ILE A 149 -5.07 11.86 0.03
CA ILE A 149 -4.47 13.15 -0.30
C ILE A 149 -5.07 13.68 -1.61
N ARG A 150 -5.52 14.93 -1.59
CA ARG A 150 -6.02 15.66 -2.76
C ARG A 150 -4.98 15.71 -3.89
N ASN A 151 -5.45 15.97 -5.10
CA ASN A 151 -4.54 16.20 -6.21
C ASN A 151 -3.63 17.41 -5.92
N LEU A 152 -2.37 17.24 -6.28
CA LEU A 152 -1.30 18.20 -6.15
C LEU A 152 -0.94 18.73 -7.54
N SER A 153 -0.76 20.04 -7.63
CA SER A 153 -0.15 20.67 -8.81
C SER A 153 1.35 20.83 -8.57
N PRO A 154 2.19 20.71 -9.61
CA PRO A 154 3.59 21.12 -9.53
C PRO A 154 3.63 22.63 -9.27
N SER A 155 4.06 23.07 -8.09
CA SER A 155 4.28 24.48 -7.80
C SER A 155 5.74 24.69 -7.38
N SER A 156 6.42 25.60 -8.08
CA SER A 156 7.82 25.92 -7.82
C SER A 156 8.05 26.63 -6.47
N SER A 157 6.98 27.12 -5.84
CA SER A 157 6.99 27.83 -4.56
C SER A 157 6.38 27.05 -3.39
N GLY A 158 5.92 25.81 -3.62
CA GLY A 158 5.26 25.01 -2.57
C GLY A 158 6.20 24.67 -1.41
N GLU A 159 5.84 25.04 -0.19
CA GLU A 159 6.50 24.56 1.02
C GLU A 159 6.18 23.07 1.25
N ASN A 160 7.08 22.39 1.95
CA ASN A 160 6.83 21.01 2.33
C ASN A 160 5.61 20.89 3.25
N ILE A 161 4.81 19.84 3.03
CA ILE A 161 3.72 19.52 3.95
C ILE A 161 4.06 18.25 4.71
N PHE A 162 4.27 18.38 6.02
CA PHE A 162 4.57 17.25 6.90
C PHE A 162 3.30 16.72 7.55
N PHE A 163 3.14 15.40 7.59
CA PHE A 163 1.94 14.77 8.13
C PHE A 163 2.21 13.34 8.63
N GLU A 164 1.24 12.78 9.34
CA GLU A 164 1.17 11.36 9.68
C GLU A 164 0.07 10.69 8.84
N SER A 165 0.33 9.48 8.32
CA SER A 165 -0.65 8.77 7.48
C SER A 165 -1.99 8.52 8.20
N ASN A 166 -1.93 8.29 9.51
CA ASN A 166 -3.10 8.01 10.36
C ASN A 166 -4.08 9.19 10.48
N THR A 167 -3.67 10.43 10.16
CA THR A 167 -4.55 11.62 10.18
C THR A 167 -5.20 11.92 8.84
N ILE A 168 -4.81 11.21 7.76
CA ILE A 168 -5.24 11.52 6.39
C ILE A 168 -6.19 10.46 5.80
N SER A 169 -5.93 9.17 6.05
CA SER A 169 -6.63 8.06 5.36
C SER A 169 -7.45 7.16 6.30
N LYS A 170 -7.72 7.63 7.52
CA LYS A 170 -8.67 6.97 8.43
C LYS A 170 -10.11 7.28 8.03
N GLU A 171 -11.02 6.46 8.52
CA GLU A 171 -12.46 6.70 8.38
C GLU A 171 -12.79 8.04 9.05
N TYR A 172 -13.56 8.89 8.37
CA TYR A 172 -13.94 10.23 8.84
C TYR A 172 -12.81 11.24 9.06
N SER A 173 -11.58 10.98 8.59
CA SER A 173 -10.49 11.96 8.73
C SER A 173 -10.80 13.25 7.96
N VAL A 174 -10.60 14.40 8.60
CA VAL A 174 -10.69 15.74 7.97
C VAL A 174 -9.33 16.42 8.13
N SER A 175 -8.73 16.83 7.01
CA SER A 175 -7.43 17.49 6.96
C SER A 175 -7.37 18.45 5.78
N PRO A 176 -6.59 19.55 5.82
CA PRO A 176 -6.35 20.40 4.65
C PRO A 176 -5.79 19.64 3.44
N LEU A 177 -5.26 18.45 3.66
CA LEU A 177 -4.72 17.56 2.63
C LEU A 177 -5.75 16.62 2.02
N ASN A 178 -6.91 16.43 2.62
CA ASN A 178 -7.99 15.63 2.03
C ASN A 178 -9.18 16.54 1.66
N VAL A 179 -10.11 16.01 0.88
CA VAL A 179 -11.32 16.74 0.48
C VAL A 179 -12.48 16.15 1.26
N ALA A 180 -13.10 16.96 2.12
CA ALA A 180 -14.31 16.54 2.84
C ALA A 180 -15.39 16.13 1.84
N GLY A 181 -15.97 14.94 2.02
CA GLY A 181 -16.97 14.39 1.09
C GLY A 181 -16.40 13.78 -0.20
N ALA A 182 -15.07 13.65 -0.37
CA ALA A 182 -14.50 12.93 -1.53
C ALA A 182 -14.88 11.45 -1.59
N VAL A 183 -15.32 10.91 -0.46
CA VAL A 183 -15.88 9.58 -0.33
C VAL A 183 -17.24 9.76 0.32
N ASP A 184 -18.30 9.57 -0.45
CA ASP A 184 -19.63 9.40 0.14
C ASP A 184 -19.60 8.11 0.95
N ASN A 185 -19.91 8.21 2.24
CA ASN A 185 -19.85 7.11 3.21
C ASN A 185 -20.86 5.98 2.89
N GLU A 186 -21.74 6.20 1.92
CA GLU A 186 -22.66 5.21 1.38
C GLU A 186 -22.25 4.81 -0.04
N HIS A 187 -21.77 3.56 -0.16
CA HIS A 187 -21.71 2.79 -1.39
C HIS A 187 -21.31 3.54 -2.67
N THR A 188 -20.04 3.95 -2.80
CA THR A 188 -19.50 4.04 -4.16
C THR A 188 -19.48 2.63 -4.76
N ALA A 189 -20.48 2.33 -5.60
CA ALA A 189 -20.58 1.05 -6.28
C ALA A 189 -19.36 0.87 -7.20
N LEU A 190 -18.45 -0.01 -6.80
CA LEU A 190 -17.34 -0.40 -7.66
C LEU A 190 -17.92 -1.08 -8.91
N SER A 191 -17.45 -0.69 -10.09
CA SER A 191 -17.77 -1.44 -11.30
C SER A 191 -17.27 -2.88 -11.15
N MET A 192 -17.94 -3.84 -11.80
CA MET A 192 -17.53 -5.25 -11.77
C MET A 192 -16.07 -5.43 -12.19
N ARG A 193 -15.62 -4.68 -13.22
CA ARG A 193 -14.24 -4.70 -13.71
C ARG A 193 -13.25 -4.20 -12.65
N GLN A 194 -13.53 -3.06 -12.02
CA GLN A 194 -12.68 -2.49 -10.98
C GLN A 194 -12.60 -3.43 -9.77
N ARG A 195 -13.73 -3.99 -9.34
CA ARG A 195 -13.76 -4.96 -8.25
C ARG A 195 -12.91 -6.19 -8.59
N SER A 196 -13.06 -6.76 -9.78
CA SER A 196 -12.24 -7.91 -10.21
C SER A 196 -10.75 -7.58 -10.15
N LEU A 197 -10.35 -6.44 -10.71
CA LEU A 197 -8.95 -6.02 -10.71
C LEU A 197 -8.37 -5.88 -9.29
N LEU A 198 -9.09 -5.24 -8.37
CA LEU A 198 -8.64 -5.11 -6.98
C LEU A 198 -8.51 -6.49 -6.29
N LEU A 199 -9.41 -7.43 -6.58
CA LEU A 199 -9.29 -8.81 -6.09
C LEU A 199 -8.10 -9.56 -6.71
N ASP A 200 -7.80 -9.30 -7.98
CA ASP A 200 -6.64 -9.89 -8.67
C ASP A 200 -5.32 -9.35 -8.11
N ILE A 201 -5.24 -8.04 -7.79
CA ILE A 201 -4.10 -7.45 -7.07
C ILE A 201 -3.89 -8.15 -5.72
N ALA A 202 -4.96 -8.30 -4.93
CA ALA A 202 -4.87 -8.98 -3.65
C ALA A 202 -4.39 -10.44 -3.79
N ARG A 203 -4.89 -11.17 -4.79
CA ARG A 203 -4.48 -12.56 -5.05
C ARG A 203 -3.02 -12.66 -5.48
N GLN A 204 -2.55 -11.77 -6.36
CA GLN A 204 -1.17 -11.73 -6.84
C GLN A 204 -0.22 -11.50 -5.66
N LEU A 205 -0.45 -10.42 -4.89
CA LEU A 205 0.41 -10.07 -3.76
C LEU A 205 0.35 -11.12 -2.63
N ARG A 206 -0.81 -11.72 -2.37
CA ARG A 206 -0.94 -12.83 -1.39
C ARG A 206 0.02 -13.97 -1.73
N THR A 207 0.05 -14.35 -3.01
CA THR A 207 0.83 -15.48 -3.51
C THR A 207 2.33 -15.19 -3.45
N ASP A 208 2.75 -14.03 -3.95
CA ASP A 208 4.17 -13.70 -4.07
C ASP A 208 4.79 -13.32 -2.72
N LEU A 209 4.06 -12.59 -1.87
CA LEU A 209 4.53 -12.20 -0.54
C LEU A 209 4.35 -13.31 0.51
N LYS A 210 3.53 -14.32 0.21
CA LYS A 210 3.17 -15.42 1.13
C LYS A 210 2.60 -14.90 2.46
N LEU A 211 1.69 -13.94 2.35
CA LEU A 211 0.96 -13.36 3.48
C LEU A 211 -0.51 -13.74 3.34
N ASP A 212 -1.20 -14.01 4.43
CA ASP A 212 -2.65 -14.24 4.48
C ASP A 212 -3.37 -13.15 5.26
N LEU A 213 -2.68 -12.46 6.16
CA LEU A 213 -3.22 -11.37 6.97
C LEU A 213 -2.50 -10.07 6.65
N PHE A 214 -3.03 -9.29 5.70
CA PHE A 214 -2.45 -8.00 5.34
C PHE A 214 -3.48 -7.05 4.73
N GLY A 215 -3.11 -5.77 4.66
CA GLY A 215 -3.85 -4.72 3.99
C GLY A 215 -3.06 -4.14 2.83
N ILE A 216 -3.74 -3.80 1.73
CA ILE A 216 -3.13 -3.16 0.55
C ILE A 216 -3.79 -1.79 0.34
N ASP A 217 -2.97 -0.78 0.08
CA ASP A 217 -3.40 0.57 -0.25
C ASP A 217 -3.22 0.78 -1.75
N VAL A 218 -4.33 0.94 -2.48
CA VAL A 218 -4.36 1.08 -3.92
C VAL A 218 -5.05 2.38 -4.30
N VAL A 219 -4.46 3.16 -5.20
CA VAL A 219 -5.06 4.38 -5.75
C VAL A 219 -5.25 4.25 -7.25
N GLU A 220 -6.31 4.86 -7.78
CA GLU A 220 -6.56 4.97 -9.22
C GLU A 220 -5.95 6.27 -9.72
N CYS A 221 -5.08 6.20 -10.74
CA CYS A 221 -4.39 7.37 -11.26
C CYS A 221 -5.40 8.32 -11.93
N SER A 222 -5.26 9.62 -11.69
CA SER A 222 -6.10 10.65 -12.29
C SER A 222 -5.29 11.78 -12.94
N GLY A 223 -5.96 12.56 -13.79
CA GLY A 223 -5.38 13.72 -14.47
C GLY A 223 -4.18 13.37 -15.36
N GLU A 224 -3.17 14.24 -15.37
CA GLU A 224 -1.96 14.09 -16.20
C GLU A 224 -1.16 12.81 -15.88
N ASP A 225 -1.33 12.23 -14.70
CA ASP A 225 -0.58 11.02 -14.31
C ASP A 225 -1.06 9.76 -15.04
N ILE A 226 -2.26 9.77 -15.65
CA ILE A 226 -2.72 8.68 -16.52
C ILE A 226 -1.79 8.53 -17.73
N LEU A 227 -1.52 9.63 -18.45
CA LEU A 227 -0.69 9.61 -19.66
C LEU A 227 0.78 9.31 -19.33
N ARG A 228 1.27 9.87 -18.23
CA ARG A 228 2.66 9.69 -17.77
C ARG A 228 2.96 8.27 -17.32
N THR A 229 1.97 7.58 -16.76
CA THR A 229 2.14 6.19 -16.34
C THR A 229 1.85 5.21 -17.47
N SER A 230 1.03 5.57 -18.46
CA SER A 230 0.73 4.71 -19.62
C SER A 230 1.89 4.62 -20.61
N THR A 231 2.76 5.62 -20.63
CA THR A 231 4.00 5.60 -21.42
C THR A 231 5.11 5.06 -20.51
N GLY A 232 5.68 3.90 -20.85
CA GLY A 232 6.95 3.49 -20.24
C GLY A 232 8.00 4.58 -20.39
N ALA A 233 9.10 4.53 -19.64
CA ALA A 233 10.16 5.56 -19.62
C ALA A 233 10.83 5.87 -21.00
N CYS A 234 10.36 5.27 -22.09
CA CYS A 234 10.66 5.63 -23.46
C CYS A 234 9.34 6.07 -24.12
N GLY A 235 9.20 7.37 -24.38
CA GLY A 235 8.10 7.90 -25.19
C GLY A 235 8.24 7.44 -26.64
N ASP A 236 7.79 6.21 -26.93
CA ASP A 236 7.58 5.76 -28.30
C ASP A 236 6.31 6.41 -28.84
N PRO A 237 6.42 7.33 -29.82
CA PRO A 237 5.28 8.04 -30.39
C PRO A 237 4.33 7.14 -31.20
N ASN A 238 4.64 5.85 -31.38
CA ASN A 238 3.81 4.89 -32.12
C ASN A 238 2.98 3.96 -31.22
N VAL A 239 3.04 4.07 -29.90
CA VAL A 239 2.13 3.32 -29.03
C VAL A 239 0.76 4.00 -29.07
N ASN A 240 -0.21 3.35 -29.72
CA ASN A 240 -1.62 3.77 -29.68
C ASN A 240 -2.00 4.15 -28.24
N GLU A 241 -2.34 5.42 -28.03
CA GLU A 241 -2.82 6.01 -26.77
C GLU A 241 -4.13 5.34 -26.33
N LYS A 242 -4.08 4.08 -25.89
CA LYS A 242 -5.11 3.54 -25.02
C LYS A 242 -4.82 4.17 -23.67
N THR A 243 -5.52 5.27 -23.38
CA THR A 243 -5.76 5.81 -22.03
C THR A 243 -6.30 4.69 -21.15
N THR A 244 -5.39 3.86 -20.65
CA THR A 244 -5.68 2.71 -19.83
C THR A 244 -5.68 3.23 -18.41
N VAL A 245 -6.82 3.12 -17.73
CA VAL A 245 -6.91 3.39 -16.29
C VAL A 245 -5.81 2.59 -15.61
N ARG A 246 -4.94 3.26 -14.85
CA ARG A 246 -3.84 2.63 -14.12
C ARG A 246 -4.05 2.73 -12.61
N TYR A 247 -3.65 1.69 -11.89
CA TYR A 247 -3.74 1.61 -10.44
C TYR A 247 -2.34 1.52 -9.84
N ALA A 248 -2.09 2.32 -8.80
CA ALA A 248 -0.84 2.29 -8.06
C ALA A 248 -1.03 1.61 -6.71
N VAL A 249 -0.22 0.58 -6.43
CA VAL A 249 -0.07 0.04 -5.07
C VAL A 249 0.94 0.92 -4.33
N ILE A 250 0.48 1.59 -3.28
CA ILE A 250 1.27 2.62 -2.58
C ILE A 250 1.74 2.20 -1.19
N ASP A 251 1.15 1.16 -0.59
CA ASP A 251 1.52 0.63 0.73
C ASP A 251 0.98 -0.80 0.92
N VAL A 252 1.71 -1.63 1.68
CA VAL A 252 1.22 -2.92 2.18
C VAL A 252 1.54 -3.05 3.67
N ASN A 253 0.54 -3.41 4.47
CA ASN A 253 0.65 -3.51 5.91
C ASN A 253 0.33 -4.93 6.38
N PRO A 254 1.27 -5.68 6.99
CA PRO A 254 0.97 -6.93 7.69
C PRO A 254 -0.04 -6.70 8.82
N ALA A 255 -1.00 -7.61 8.96
CA ALA A 255 -2.00 -7.68 10.02
C ALA A 255 -2.55 -6.30 10.47
N PRO A 256 -3.20 -5.52 9.57
CA PRO A 256 -3.76 -4.22 9.91
C PRO A 256 -4.92 -4.34 10.91
N GLY A 257 -5.52 -3.23 11.33
CA GLY A 257 -6.62 -3.27 12.31
C GLY A 257 -7.96 -3.86 11.84
N TYR A 258 -8.12 -4.21 10.56
CA TYR A 258 -9.36 -4.80 9.97
C TYR A 258 -10.69 -4.08 10.31
N SER A 259 -10.64 -2.80 10.68
CA SER A 259 -11.83 -2.05 11.11
C SER A 259 -12.86 -1.98 9.98
N GLY A 260 -14.10 -2.33 10.29
CA GLY A 260 -15.23 -2.34 9.35
C GLY A 260 -15.27 -3.55 8.40
N VAL A 261 -14.47 -4.59 8.64
CA VAL A 261 -14.62 -5.88 7.94
C VAL A 261 -15.77 -6.66 8.60
N PRO A 262 -16.86 -6.98 7.85
CA PRO A 262 -17.96 -7.76 8.40
C PRO A 262 -17.49 -9.19 8.68
N ASN A 263 -18.00 -9.80 9.76
CA ASN A 263 -17.72 -11.19 10.13
C ASN A 263 -16.21 -11.53 10.16
N PHE A 264 -15.39 -10.58 10.59
CA PHE A 264 -13.94 -10.77 10.72
C PHE A 264 -13.58 -12.04 11.51
N PRO A 265 -14.19 -12.34 12.68
CA PRO A 265 -13.89 -13.56 13.43
C PRO A 265 -14.08 -14.84 12.60
N GLU A 266 -15.16 -14.94 11.83
CA GLU A 266 -15.47 -16.12 11.01
C GLU A 266 -14.49 -16.26 9.83
N HIS A 267 -14.11 -15.16 9.21
CA HIS A 267 -13.07 -15.17 8.17
C HIS A 267 -11.71 -15.59 8.72
N LEU A 268 -11.33 -15.09 9.90
CA LEU A 268 -10.08 -15.48 10.57
C LEU A 268 -10.11 -16.95 11.00
N GLU A 269 -11.22 -17.42 11.56
CA GLU A 269 -11.40 -18.83 11.94
C GLU A 269 -11.29 -19.74 10.71
N ASN A 270 -11.93 -19.37 9.60
CA ASN A 270 -11.84 -20.14 8.36
C ASN A 270 -10.41 -20.17 7.81
N LEU A 271 -9.65 -19.08 7.89
CA LEU A 271 -8.21 -19.09 7.55
C LEU A 271 -7.44 -20.10 8.43
N ILE A 272 -7.65 -20.09 9.75
CA ILE A 272 -7.00 -21.03 10.68
C ILE A 272 -7.40 -22.47 10.36
N ARG A 273 -8.69 -22.72 10.08
CA ARG A 273 -9.21 -24.04 9.69
C ARG A 273 -8.59 -24.52 8.39
N GLU A 274 -8.48 -23.68 7.37
CA GLU A 274 -7.78 -24.02 6.12
C GLU A 274 -6.34 -24.44 6.39
N LYS A 275 -5.60 -23.69 7.21
CA LYS A 275 -4.21 -24.02 7.56
C LYS A 275 -4.07 -25.33 8.33
N LEU A 276 -5.08 -25.68 9.13
CA LEU A 276 -5.17 -26.95 9.86
C LEU A 276 -5.83 -28.08 9.06
N SER A 277 -6.21 -27.85 7.80
CA SER A 277 -6.97 -28.81 6.97
C SER A 277 -8.29 -29.27 7.61
N LEU A 278 -8.98 -28.36 8.31
CA LEU A 278 -10.27 -28.58 8.95
C LEU A 278 -11.43 -28.09 8.06
N PRO A 279 -12.64 -28.65 8.21
CA PRO A 279 -13.84 -28.14 7.55
C PRO A 279 -14.10 -26.67 7.92
N LEU A 280 -14.50 -25.89 6.92
CA LEU A 280 -14.87 -24.48 7.07
C LEU A 280 -16.21 -24.33 7.79
N ILE A 281 -16.36 -23.24 8.53
CA ILE A 281 -17.63 -22.81 9.12
C ILE A 281 -18.38 -21.90 8.16
N PRO A 282 -19.72 -21.90 8.21
CA PRO A 282 -20.50 -20.91 7.48
C PRO A 282 -20.15 -19.50 7.98
N VAL A 283 -19.97 -18.56 7.04
CA VAL A 283 -19.88 -17.14 7.34
C VAL A 283 -21.29 -16.57 7.26
N PRO A 284 -21.80 -15.89 8.30
CA PRO A 284 -23.12 -15.26 8.23
C PRO A 284 -23.20 -14.35 7.01
N SER A 285 -24.25 -14.47 6.22
CA SER A 285 -24.59 -13.45 5.23
C SER A 285 -24.83 -12.16 6.01
N GLY A 286 -23.90 -11.21 5.94
CA GLY A 286 -24.10 -9.92 6.60
C GLY A 286 -25.42 -9.32 6.12
N THR A 287 -26.25 -8.84 7.04
CA THR A 287 -27.30 -7.88 6.73
C THR A 287 -26.61 -6.78 5.92
N MET A 288 -27.00 -6.62 4.65
CA MET A 288 -26.64 -5.42 3.92
C MET A 288 -27.32 -4.27 4.67
N ALA A 289 -26.54 -3.60 5.53
CA ALA A 289 -26.85 -2.25 5.96
C ALA A 289 -26.54 -1.32 4.79
#